data_AF-A0A970JHQ7-F1
#
_entry.id   AF-A0A970JHQ7-F1
#
_cell.length_a   1.000
_cell.length_b   1.000
_cell.length_c   1.000
_cell.angle_alpha   90.00
_cell.angle_beta   90.00
_cell.angle_gamma   90.00
#
_symmetry.space_group_name_H-M   'P 1'
#
loop_
_entity.id
_entity.type
_entity.pdbx_description
1 polymer ?
#
loop_
_entity_poly.entity_id
_entity_poly.type
_entity_poly.pdbx_seq_one_letter_code
_entity_poly.pdbx_strand_id
1 'polypeptide(L)'
;MHIKKSAYLFAYFIGNRPEEEQLFYAISEDGYNFRKLSDEPVLKSYLGKKSMRDPFILRGEDGKFYVIATDMKCSEGWASQSSIVVYKSDDLINFYEGTIIEYKNYNGFRDCERAWAPQAIWCEEKNMYMVYLALQNKSTANTTGILMYRQYTPDLMNPSLYTEPELMVDPDEVKHCAIDGDIIYDPFGERYIMYYSGKQITSAKKLTDIFHHTGDIVPFLTYDGVPMDVEGSNIYQIIGENKWIIAADGTPFNGRRYAMAETTDFKSYRELSQGEFSFDFTPRHGYVIHISDEEKERLEKAFSKGR
;
A
#
# COMPACT_ATOMS: atom_id res chain seq x y z
N MET A 1 5.90 6.98 -23.18
CA MET A 1 4.68 7.72 -23.57
C MET A 1 4.21 8.47 -22.33
N HIS A 2 4.09 9.80 -22.35
CA HIS A 2 3.53 10.50 -21.19
C HIS A 2 2.01 10.29 -21.19
N ILE A 3 1.53 9.40 -20.31
CA ILE A 3 0.12 9.16 -20.11
C ILE A 3 -0.46 10.39 -19.39
N LYS A 4 -1.45 11.04 -20.01
CA LYS A 4 -2.16 12.15 -19.37
C LYS A 4 -3.01 11.56 -18.23
N LYS A 5 -2.71 11.99 -17.01
CA LYS A 5 -3.46 11.63 -15.80
C LYS A 5 -4.77 12.42 -15.78
N SER A 6 -5.89 11.74 -15.56
CA SER A 6 -7.21 12.38 -15.53
C SER A 6 -8.10 11.91 -14.38
N ALA A 7 -7.80 10.77 -13.76
CA ALA A 7 -8.56 10.22 -12.64
C ALA A 7 -7.67 9.38 -11.73
N TYR A 8 -8.28 8.84 -10.67
CA TYR A 8 -7.63 8.03 -9.66
C TYR A 8 -8.32 6.67 -9.57
N LEU A 9 -7.51 5.62 -9.48
CA LEU A 9 -7.94 4.27 -9.14
C LEU A 9 -7.47 3.95 -7.73
N PHE A 10 -8.40 3.52 -6.88
CA PHE A 10 -8.10 3.00 -5.56
C PHE A 10 -8.29 1.48 -5.55
N ALA A 11 -7.22 0.74 -5.28
CA ALA A 11 -7.22 -0.69 -5.01
C ALA A 11 -7.30 -0.95 -3.50
N TYR A 12 -8.27 -1.74 -3.04
CA TYR A 12 -8.52 -1.98 -1.61
C TYR A 12 -9.13 -3.37 -1.34
N PHE A 13 -9.23 -3.75 -0.06
CA PHE A 13 -10.06 -4.84 0.44
C PHE A 13 -11.07 -4.30 1.47
N ILE A 14 -12.09 -5.07 1.88
CA ILE A 14 -13.25 -4.51 2.62
C ILE A 14 -13.45 -5.03 4.04
N GLY A 15 -12.74 -6.07 4.44
CA GLY A 15 -12.97 -6.69 5.75
C GLY A 15 -12.18 -7.97 5.99
N ASN A 16 -12.63 -8.74 6.99
CA ASN A 16 -11.88 -9.87 7.54
C ASN A 16 -12.49 -11.24 7.17
N ARG A 17 -13.59 -11.27 6.38
CA ARG A 17 -14.12 -12.52 5.84
C ARG A 17 -13.38 -12.89 4.56
N PRO A 18 -13.20 -14.18 4.23
CA PRO A 18 -12.42 -14.58 3.05
C PRO A 18 -12.90 -13.97 1.72
N GLU A 19 -14.20 -13.72 1.57
CA GLU A 19 -14.79 -13.04 0.42
C GLU A 19 -14.55 -11.52 0.39
N GLU A 20 -14.22 -10.94 1.54
CA GLU A 20 -13.89 -9.53 1.74
C GLU A 20 -12.39 -9.23 1.64
N GLU A 21 -11.56 -10.26 1.82
CA GLU A 21 -10.11 -10.27 1.68
C GLU A 21 -9.71 -10.56 0.23
N GLN A 22 -10.19 -9.70 -0.67
CA GLN A 22 -9.99 -9.79 -2.12
C GLN A 22 -9.75 -8.39 -2.70
N LEU A 23 -9.35 -8.32 -3.96
CA LEU A 23 -9.12 -7.05 -4.64
C LEU A 23 -10.43 -6.40 -5.08
N PHE A 24 -10.68 -5.17 -4.64
CA PHE A 24 -11.75 -4.30 -5.09
C PHE A 24 -11.19 -3.00 -5.65
N TYR A 25 -11.95 -2.36 -6.53
CA TYR A 25 -11.61 -1.07 -7.12
C TYR A 25 -12.66 0.00 -6.87
N ALA A 26 -12.17 1.23 -6.72
CA ALA A 26 -12.96 2.45 -6.69
C ALA A 26 -12.30 3.52 -7.57
N ILE A 27 -13.12 4.44 -8.08
CA ILE A 27 -12.67 5.52 -8.95
C ILE A 27 -13.00 6.87 -8.32
N SER A 28 -12.09 7.82 -8.49
CA SER A 28 -12.32 9.24 -8.21
C SER A 28 -11.84 10.08 -9.39
N GLU A 29 -12.51 11.20 -9.66
CA GLU A 29 -12.08 12.18 -10.66
C GLU A 29 -11.34 13.37 -10.02
N ASP A 30 -11.58 13.64 -8.75
CA ASP A 30 -11.01 14.77 -8.01
C ASP A 30 -9.91 14.35 -7.02
N GLY A 31 -9.84 13.07 -6.64
CA GLY A 31 -8.91 12.55 -5.65
C GLY A 31 -9.40 12.69 -4.21
N TYR A 32 -10.66 13.08 -4.01
CA TYR A 32 -11.28 13.26 -2.70
C TYR A 32 -12.55 12.41 -2.55
N ASN A 33 -13.31 12.24 -3.62
CA ASN A 33 -14.58 11.54 -3.62
C ASN A 33 -14.46 10.26 -4.43
N PHE A 34 -14.45 9.11 -3.75
CA PHE A 34 -14.30 7.79 -4.36
C PHE A 34 -15.62 7.05 -4.37
N ARG A 35 -15.93 6.44 -5.52
CA ARG A 35 -17.05 5.50 -5.66
C ARG A 35 -16.54 4.11 -6.00
N LYS A 36 -17.09 3.08 -5.36
CA LYS A 36 -16.80 1.69 -5.72
C LYS A 36 -17.16 1.43 -7.18
N LEU A 37 -16.39 0.56 -7.80
CA LEU A 37 -16.56 0.21 -9.20
C LEU A 37 -17.48 -1.01 -9.38
N SER A 38 -17.51 -1.91 -8.39
CA SER A 38 -18.29 -3.16 -8.37
C SER A 38 -18.56 -3.58 -6.92
N ASP A 39 -19.66 -4.30 -6.70
CA ASP A 39 -19.96 -5.00 -5.43
C ASP A 39 -19.23 -6.35 -5.31
N GLU A 40 -18.86 -6.95 -6.44
CA GLU A 40 -18.03 -8.15 -6.49
C GLU A 40 -16.55 -7.78 -6.61
N PRO A 41 -15.64 -8.60 -6.05
CA PRO A 41 -14.20 -8.37 -6.18
C PRO A 41 -13.75 -8.49 -7.63
N VAL A 42 -12.80 -7.64 -8.01
CA VAL A 42 -12.16 -7.60 -9.31
C VAL A 42 -11.27 -8.82 -9.52
N LEU A 43 -10.56 -9.23 -8.47
CA LEU A 43 -9.71 -10.42 -8.49
C LEU A 43 -9.89 -11.19 -7.18
N LYS A 44 -10.28 -12.46 -7.30
CA LYS A 44 -10.26 -13.42 -6.20
C LYS A 44 -8.95 -14.20 -6.23
N SER A 45 -8.17 -14.13 -5.14
CA SER A 45 -6.91 -14.85 -5.04
C SER A 45 -7.14 -16.36 -5.09
N TYR A 46 -6.44 -17.05 -5.99
CA TYR A 46 -6.41 -18.52 -6.03
C TYR A 46 -5.08 -19.10 -5.51
N LEU A 47 -4.11 -18.22 -5.26
CA LEU A 47 -2.79 -18.52 -4.74
C LEU A 47 -2.81 -18.60 -3.22
N GLY A 48 -1.87 -19.36 -2.66
CA GLY A 48 -1.55 -19.33 -1.23
C GLY A 48 -2.76 -19.56 -0.33
N LYS A 49 -3.06 -18.58 0.53
CA LYS A 49 -4.18 -18.56 1.47
C LYS A 49 -5.54 -18.35 0.80
N LYS A 50 -5.57 -18.06 -0.50
CA LYS A 50 -6.77 -17.74 -1.31
C LYS A 50 -7.50 -16.49 -0.83
N SER A 51 -6.77 -15.61 -0.18
CA SER A 51 -7.21 -14.32 0.35
C SER A 51 -6.04 -13.36 0.23
N MET A 52 -6.32 -12.10 -0.10
CA MET A 52 -5.30 -11.07 -0.26
C MET A 52 -5.73 -9.79 0.49
N ARG A 53 -4.79 -9.18 1.20
CA ARG A 53 -4.98 -7.93 1.95
C ARG A 53 -3.96 -6.89 1.54
N ASP A 54 -4.25 -5.65 1.87
CA ASP A 54 -3.34 -4.51 1.68
C ASP A 54 -2.85 -4.41 0.21
N PRO A 55 -3.74 -4.43 -0.79
CA PRO A 55 -3.32 -4.45 -2.18
C PRO A 55 -2.64 -3.14 -2.55
N PHE A 56 -1.38 -3.25 -2.97
CA PHE A 56 -0.62 -2.21 -3.63
C PHE A 56 -0.72 -2.39 -5.15
N ILE A 57 -0.93 -1.28 -5.85
CA ILE A 57 -1.01 -1.26 -7.31
C ILE A 57 0.03 -0.28 -7.86
N LEU A 58 0.74 -0.70 -8.90
CA LEU A 58 1.67 0.16 -9.63
C LEU A 58 1.59 -0.07 -11.13
N ARG A 59 1.95 0.96 -11.90
CA ARG A 59 2.35 0.79 -13.30
C ARG A 59 3.86 0.60 -13.32
N GLY A 60 4.31 -0.52 -13.87
CA GLY A 60 5.71 -0.82 -14.02
C GLY A 60 6.38 -0.03 -15.15
N GLU A 61 7.70 -0.04 -15.13
CA GLU A 61 8.58 0.52 -16.18
C GLU A 61 8.37 -0.14 -17.56
N ASP A 62 7.78 -1.34 -17.59
CA ASP A 62 7.37 -2.03 -18.83
C ASP A 62 6.00 -1.57 -19.36
N GLY A 63 5.37 -0.60 -18.70
CA GLY A 63 4.05 -0.06 -19.03
C GLY A 63 2.87 -0.95 -18.61
N LYS A 64 3.13 -2.10 -17.96
CA LYS A 64 2.11 -3.01 -17.44
C LYS A 64 1.72 -2.62 -16.04
N PHE A 65 0.65 -3.22 -15.54
CA PHE A 65 0.23 -3.05 -14.16
C PHE A 65 0.55 -4.27 -13.32
N TYR A 66 0.78 -4.01 -12.04
CA TYR A 66 1.09 -5.02 -11.05
C TYR A 66 0.25 -4.77 -9.81
N VAL A 67 -0.28 -5.85 -9.24
CA VAL A 67 -0.91 -5.86 -7.92
C VAL A 67 -0.06 -6.74 -7.02
N ILE A 68 0.39 -6.18 -5.91
CA ILE A 68 1.16 -6.89 -4.87
C ILE A 68 0.33 -6.83 -3.60
N ALA A 69 0.15 -7.94 -2.90
CA ALA A 69 -0.70 -7.98 -1.71
C ALA A 69 -0.20 -9.01 -0.69
N THR A 70 -0.55 -8.79 0.57
CA THR A 70 -0.35 -9.75 1.65
C THR A 70 -1.12 -11.04 1.34
N ASP A 71 -0.46 -12.21 1.34
CA ASP A 71 -1.12 -13.52 1.23
C ASP A 71 -1.70 -13.93 2.59
N MET A 72 -2.88 -13.43 2.91
CA MET A 72 -3.45 -13.51 4.24
C MET A 72 -4.93 -13.84 4.25
N LYS A 73 -5.28 -14.77 5.14
CA LYS A 73 -6.64 -15.07 5.55
C LYS A 73 -6.81 -14.81 7.05
N CYS A 74 -7.54 -13.77 7.44
CA CYS A 74 -7.67 -13.35 8.85
C CYS A 74 -8.32 -14.43 9.73
N SER A 75 -9.19 -15.28 9.17
CA SER A 75 -9.79 -16.39 9.93
C SER A 75 -8.76 -17.43 10.40
N GLU A 76 -7.55 -17.44 9.84
CA GLU A 76 -6.43 -18.29 10.27
C GLU A 76 -5.53 -17.60 11.31
N GLY A 77 -5.87 -16.38 11.74
CA GLY A 77 -5.14 -15.56 12.70
C GLY A 77 -4.26 -14.49 12.05
N TRP A 78 -3.40 -13.87 12.86
CA TRP A 78 -2.43 -12.82 12.47
C TRP A 78 -0.98 -13.32 12.52
N ALA A 79 -0.82 -14.64 12.60
CA ALA A 79 0.47 -15.32 12.56
C ALA A 79 0.31 -16.48 11.58
N SER A 80 1.36 -16.79 10.81
CA SER A 80 1.40 -17.75 9.68
C SER A 80 1.14 -17.16 8.28
N GLN A 81 1.37 -15.86 8.09
CA GLN A 81 1.39 -15.19 6.79
C GLN A 81 2.84 -14.90 6.41
N SER A 82 3.49 -15.83 5.73
CA SER A 82 4.91 -15.70 5.36
C SER A 82 5.12 -15.37 3.89
N SER A 83 4.06 -14.99 3.18
CA SER A 83 4.09 -14.81 1.74
C SER A 83 3.35 -13.55 1.30
N ILE A 84 3.71 -13.10 0.09
CA ILE A 84 2.96 -12.12 -0.67
C ILE A 84 2.56 -12.72 -2.02
N VAL A 85 1.48 -12.23 -2.59
CA VAL A 85 1.04 -12.57 -3.95
C VAL A 85 1.32 -11.41 -4.89
N VAL A 86 1.72 -11.74 -6.13
CA VAL A 86 1.92 -10.77 -7.20
C VAL A 86 1.10 -11.19 -8.41
N TYR A 87 0.34 -10.25 -8.95
CA TYR A 87 -0.40 -10.41 -10.20
C TYR A 87 0.02 -9.32 -11.19
N LYS A 88 0.12 -9.69 -12.46
CA LYS A 88 0.39 -8.76 -13.56
C LYS A 88 -0.87 -8.58 -14.41
N SER A 89 -1.06 -7.41 -14.98
CA SER A 89 -2.16 -7.12 -15.91
C SER A 89 -1.76 -6.09 -16.96
N ASP A 90 -2.36 -6.18 -18.14
CA ASP A 90 -2.24 -5.15 -19.18
C ASP A 90 -3.25 -4.02 -18.99
N ASP A 91 -4.39 -4.32 -18.40
CA ASP A 91 -5.58 -3.48 -18.48
C ASP A 91 -6.32 -3.29 -17.13
N LEU A 92 -5.82 -3.93 -16.06
CA LEU A 92 -6.39 -4.03 -14.72
C LEU A 92 -7.73 -4.78 -14.65
N ILE A 93 -8.07 -5.52 -15.69
CA ILE A 93 -9.30 -6.32 -15.77
C ILE A 93 -8.94 -7.79 -15.88
N ASN A 94 -8.01 -8.10 -16.78
CA ASN A 94 -7.52 -9.43 -17.05
C ASN A 94 -6.14 -9.58 -16.44
N PHE A 95 -5.98 -10.54 -15.55
CA PHE A 95 -4.73 -10.82 -14.89
C PHE A 95 -4.07 -12.06 -15.51
N TYR A 96 -2.76 -11.99 -15.66
CA TYR A 96 -1.94 -13.16 -15.97
C TYR A 96 -1.97 -14.16 -14.80
N GLU A 97 -1.38 -15.34 -15.02
CA GLU A 97 -1.09 -16.25 -13.91
C GLU A 97 -0.21 -15.53 -12.87
N GLY A 98 -0.64 -15.55 -11.61
CA GLY A 98 0.04 -14.87 -10.52
C GLY A 98 1.18 -15.71 -9.94
N THR A 99 1.99 -15.10 -9.09
CA THR A 99 3.09 -15.76 -8.38
C THR A 99 3.05 -15.48 -6.89
N ILE A 100 3.77 -16.31 -6.12
CA ILE A 100 3.93 -16.17 -4.67
C ILE A 100 5.40 -15.94 -4.36
N ILE A 101 5.69 -14.93 -3.53
CA ILE A 101 7.00 -14.77 -2.90
C ILE A 101 6.88 -15.28 -1.47
N GLU A 102 7.53 -16.42 -1.18
CA GLU A 102 7.51 -17.06 0.15
C GLU A 102 8.76 -16.69 0.94
N TYR A 103 8.60 -15.92 2.02
CA TYR A 103 9.70 -15.38 2.79
C TYR A 103 10.47 -16.43 3.58
N LYS A 104 9.85 -17.57 3.89
CA LYS A 104 10.57 -18.72 4.49
C LYS A 104 11.64 -19.33 3.60
N ASN A 105 11.72 -18.93 2.33
CA ASN A 105 12.77 -19.39 1.43
C ASN A 105 14.10 -18.62 1.62
N TYR A 106 14.08 -17.43 2.21
CA TYR A 106 15.24 -16.56 2.39
C TYR A 106 16.05 -16.89 3.65
N ASN A 107 17.33 -16.55 3.62
CA ASN A 107 18.21 -16.76 4.76
C ASN A 107 17.84 -15.78 5.90
N GLY A 108 17.82 -16.27 7.13
CA GLY A 108 17.39 -15.46 8.27
C GLY A 108 15.87 -15.26 8.40
N PHE A 109 15.04 -15.80 7.49
CA PHE A 109 13.58 -15.69 7.53
C PHE A 109 12.86 -17.05 7.52
N ARG A 110 13.58 -18.15 7.82
CA ARG A 110 13.04 -19.53 7.79
C ARG A 110 11.82 -19.74 8.71
N ASP A 111 11.70 -18.94 9.76
CA ASP A 111 10.59 -18.92 10.71
C ASP A 111 9.75 -17.63 10.63
N CYS A 112 9.77 -16.96 9.47
CA CYS A 112 8.89 -15.83 9.17
C CYS A 112 7.44 -16.21 9.43
N GLU A 113 6.71 -15.37 10.17
CA GLU A 113 5.30 -15.57 10.46
C GLU A 113 4.41 -14.42 10.02
N ARG A 114 5.01 -13.28 9.65
CA ARG A 114 4.34 -12.10 9.10
C ARG A 114 5.18 -11.52 7.96
N ALA A 115 4.55 -11.38 6.81
CA ALA A 115 5.01 -10.68 5.62
C ALA A 115 3.84 -9.82 5.14
N TRP A 116 3.81 -8.56 5.55
CA TRP A 116 2.60 -7.72 5.52
C TRP A 116 2.80 -6.43 4.72
N ALA A 117 1.70 -6.00 4.09
CA ALA A 117 1.56 -4.74 3.36
C ALA A 117 2.70 -4.45 2.38
N PRO A 118 2.92 -5.35 1.39
CA PRO A 118 3.98 -5.14 0.43
C PRO A 118 3.66 -4.02 -0.54
N GLN A 119 4.67 -3.21 -0.84
CA GLN A 119 4.64 -2.20 -1.88
C GLN A 119 5.91 -2.27 -2.73
N ALA A 120 5.94 -1.55 -3.85
CA ALA A 120 7.09 -1.52 -4.73
C ALA A 120 7.30 -0.15 -5.37
N ILE A 121 8.57 0.24 -5.51
CA ILE A 121 8.97 1.47 -6.19
C ILE A 121 10.20 1.18 -7.06
N TRP A 122 10.30 1.82 -8.22
CA TRP A 122 11.51 1.72 -9.04
C TRP A 122 12.69 2.41 -8.34
N CYS A 123 13.80 1.69 -8.17
CA CYS A 123 15.03 2.20 -7.56
C CYS A 123 16.08 2.41 -8.65
N GLU A 124 16.27 3.66 -9.04
CA GLU A 124 17.23 4.06 -10.08
C GLU A 124 18.67 3.68 -9.70
N GLU A 125 19.02 3.74 -8.41
CA GLU A 125 20.36 3.39 -7.93
C GLU A 125 20.72 1.92 -8.15
N LYS A 126 19.71 1.05 -8.25
CA LYS A 126 19.85 -0.39 -8.49
C LYS A 126 19.39 -0.81 -9.89
N ASN A 127 18.68 0.06 -10.61
CA ASN A 127 18.00 -0.26 -11.87
C ASN A 127 17.10 -1.52 -11.72
N MET A 128 16.33 -1.55 -10.64
CA MET A 128 15.46 -2.65 -10.23
C MET A 128 14.27 -2.09 -9.43
N TYR A 129 13.18 -2.86 -9.32
CA TYR A 129 12.16 -2.58 -8.33
C TYR A 129 12.70 -2.85 -6.93
N MET A 130 12.52 -1.90 -6.02
CA MET A 130 12.59 -2.13 -4.59
C MET A 130 11.21 -2.56 -4.10
N VAL A 131 11.09 -3.78 -3.62
CA VAL A 131 9.89 -4.29 -2.94
C VAL A 131 10.11 -4.16 -1.45
N TYR A 132 9.20 -3.50 -0.74
CA TYR A 132 9.32 -3.26 0.70
C TYR A 132 8.03 -3.64 1.43
N LEU A 133 8.20 -4.17 2.64
CA LEU A 133 7.11 -4.74 3.42
C LEU A 133 7.52 -4.92 4.88
N ALA A 134 6.55 -5.16 5.76
CA ALA A 134 6.81 -5.47 7.15
C ALA A 134 7.06 -6.97 7.34
N LEU A 135 8.21 -7.35 7.93
CA LEU A 135 8.54 -8.73 8.24
C LEU A 135 8.70 -8.95 9.75
N GLN A 136 8.27 -10.13 10.21
CA GLN A 136 8.57 -10.64 11.55
C GLN A 136 8.84 -12.15 11.50
N ASN A 137 9.91 -12.55 12.20
CA ASN A 137 10.17 -13.94 12.54
C ASN A 137 9.58 -14.27 13.91
N LYS A 138 9.07 -15.50 14.03
CA LYS A 138 8.50 -16.00 15.28
C LYS A 138 9.53 -15.98 16.43
N SER A 139 10.78 -16.37 16.15
CA SER A 139 11.85 -16.44 17.15
C SER A 139 12.26 -15.08 17.72
N THR A 140 12.04 -13.99 16.97
CA THR A 140 12.46 -12.63 17.34
C THR A 140 11.28 -11.67 17.58
N ALA A 141 10.06 -12.19 17.66
CA ALA A 141 8.84 -11.38 17.81
C ALA A 141 8.86 -10.47 19.05
N ASN A 142 9.47 -10.93 20.16
CA ASN A 142 9.56 -10.17 21.42
C ASN A 142 10.85 -9.36 21.56
N THR A 143 11.77 -9.44 20.60
CA THR A 143 13.07 -8.73 20.64
C THR A 143 13.15 -7.73 19.51
N THR A 144 13.27 -8.20 18.27
CA THR A 144 13.34 -7.35 17.08
C THR A 144 12.00 -6.74 16.71
N GLY A 145 10.90 -7.41 17.07
CA GLY A 145 9.54 -6.95 16.77
C GLY A 145 9.15 -7.16 15.31
N ILE A 146 8.37 -6.25 14.75
CA ILE A 146 7.98 -6.23 13.33
C ILE A 146 8.52 -4.96 12.70
N LEU A 147 9.27 -5.10 11.61
CA LEU A 147 10.03 -4.00 11.02
C LEU A 147 9.88 -4.01 9.51
N MET A 148 10.16 -2.86 8.90
CA MET A 148 10.20 -2.71 7.46
C MET A 148 11.52 -3.28 6.90
N TYR A 149 11.39 -4.12 5.89
CA TYR A 149 12.48 -4.67 5.10
C TYR A 149 12.27 -4.35 3.63
N ARG A 150 13.34 -4.42 2.85
CA ARG A 150 13.32 -4.28 1.39
C ARG A 150 14.06 -5.41 0.69
N GLN A 151 13.67 -5.69 -0.54
CA GLN A 151 14.35 -6.54 -1.50
C GLN A 151 14.41 -5.83 -2.84
N TYR A 152 15.31 -6.26 -3.72
CA TYR A 152 15.39 -5.77 -5.08
C TYR A 152 15.13 -6.89 -6.08
N THR A 153 14.43 -6.58 -7.16
CA THR A 153 14.22 -7.51 -8.28
C THR A 153 14.10 -6.74 -9.60
N PRO A 154 14.65 -7.25 -10.72
CA PRO A 154 14.35 -6.72 -12.04
C PRO A 154 12.95 -7.15 -12.54
N ASP A 155 12.34 -8.18 -11.94
CA ASP A 155 11.05 -8.73 -12.36
C ASP A 155 10.21 -9.16 -11.15
N LEU A 156 9.12 -8.42 -10.93
CA LEU A 156 8.16 -8.68 -9.84
C LEU A 156 7.47 -10.06 -9.96
N MET A 157 7.40 -10.64 -11.17
CA MET A 157 6.75 -11.94 -11.38
C MET A 157 7.67 -13.15 -11.17
N ASN A 158 8.97 -12.93 -10.94
CA ASN A 158 9.94 -14.01 -10.84
C ASN A 158 10.56 -14.09 -9.43
N PRO A 159 10.07 -15.00 -8.56
CA PRO A 159 10.56 -15.13 -7.19
C PRO A 159 12.05 -15.45 -7.06
N SER A 160 12.64 -16.07 -8.09
CA SER A 160 14.06 -16.46 -8.06
C SER A 160 15.03 -15.29 -8.25
N LEU A 161 14.55 -14.11 -8.66
CA LEU A 161 15.37 -12.94 -8.93
C LEU A 161 15.37 -11.90 -7.79
N TYR A 162 14.59 -12.14 -6.73
CA TYR A 162 14.57 -11.29 -5.55
C TYR A 162 15.85 -11.49 -4.74
N THR A 163 16.47 -10.38 -4.33
CA THR A 163 17.59 -10.41 -3.36
C THR A 163 17.13 -10.88 -1.98
N GLU A 164 18.07 -11.16 -1.09
CA GLU A 164 17.75 -11.37 0.34
C GLU A 164 17.12 -10.09 0.94
N PRO A 165 16.18 -10.21 1.91
CA PRO A 165 15.60 -9.06 2.59
C PRO A 165 16.63 -8.31 3.44
N GLU A 166 16.66 -6.98 3.28
CA GLU A 166 17.52 -6.06 4.00
C GLU A 166 16.67 -5.15 4.90
N LEU A 167 17.11 -4.94 6.14
CA LEU A 167 16.44 -4.00 7.04
C LEU A 167 16.57 -2.57 6.49
N MET A 168 15.46 -1.81 6.48
CA MET A 168 15.44 -0.46 5.88
C MET A 168 15.20 0.68 6.87
N VAL A 169 14.97 0.37 8.15
CA VAL A 169 14.75 1.33 9.24
C VAL A 169 15.69 1.05 10.40
N ASP A 170 15.99 2.04 11.21
CA ASP A 170 16.63 1.82 12.51
C ASP A 170 15.59 1.26 13.51
N PRO A 171 15.78 0.05 14.06
CA PRO A 171 14.82 -0.58 14.98
C PRO A 171 14.56 0.23 16.24
N ASP A 172 15.58 0.90 16.79
CA ASP A 172 15.47 1.63 18.05
C ASP A 172 14.68 2.91 17.84
N GLU A 173 14.91 3.61 16.72
CA GLU A 173 14.18 4.83 16.35
C GLU A 173 12.68 4.55 16.13
N VAL A 174 12.33 3.39 15.55
CA VAL A 174 10.93 2.97 15.33
C VAL A 174 10.36 2.11 16.46
N LYS A 175 11.05 2.00 17.59
CA LYS A 175 10.61 1.26 18.78
C LYS A 175 10.23 -0.20 18.48
N HIS A 176 10.99 -0.86 17.61
CA HIS A 176 10.77 -2.25 17.18
C HIS A 176 9.38 -2.51 16.56
N CYS A 177 8.72 -1.48 16.02
CA CYS A 177 7.41 -1.61 15.38
C CYS A 177 7.24 -0.61 14.23
N ALA A 178 7.39 -1.09 13.00
CA ALA A 178 7.08 -0.35 11.78
C ALA A 178 6.36 -1.25 10.78
N ILE A 179 5.15 -0.85 10.39
CA ILE A 179 4.29 -1.57 9.43
C ILE A 179 3.72 -0.60 8.39
N ASP A 180 3.12 -1.13 7.33
CA ASP A 180 2.32 -0.37 6.37
C ASP A 180 3.04 0.86 5.77
N GLY A 181 4.30 0.66 5.39
CA GLY A 181 5.11 1.72 4.79
C GLY A 181 4.62 2.11 3.40
N ASP A 182 4.61 3.41 3.09
CA ASP A 182 4.45 3.97 1.76
C ASP A 182 5.50 5.07 1.51
N ILE A 183 6.16 5.01 0.35
CA ILE A 183 7.34 5.82 0.04
C ILE A 183 7.07 6.76 -1.13
N ILE A 184 7.34 8.04 -0.92
CA ILE A 184 7.30 9.07 -1.96
C ILE A 184 8.59 9.88 -1.99
N TYR A 185 8.94 10.41 -3.15
CA TYR A 185 10.01 11.40 -3.29
C TYR A 185 9.49 12.81 -2.99
N ASP A 186 10.12 13.48 -2.03
CA ASP A 186 9.93 14.90 -1.71
C ASP A 186 10.95 15.74 -2.52
N PRO A 187 10.52 16.43 -3.58
CA PRO A 187 11.42 17.22 -4.41
C PRO A 187 11.91 18.50 -3.74
N PHE A 188 11.27 18.97 -2.66
CA PHE A 188 11.67 20.19 -1.96
C PHE A 188 12.76 19.91 -0.93
N GLY A 189 12.69 18.74 -0.27
CA GLY A 189 13.70 18.25 0.66
C GLY A 189 14.81 17.41 0.01
N GLU A 190 14.67 17.09 -1.28
CA GLU A 190 15.54 16.18 -2.04
C GLU A 190 15.80 14.89 -1.25
N ARG A 191 14.73 14.19 -0.94
CA ARG A 191 14.74 13.00 -0.07
C ARG A 191 13.53 12.12 -0.36
N TYR A 192 13.61 10.87 0.08
CA TYR A 192 12.48 9.97 0.17
C TYR A 192 11.87 10.07 1.56
N ILE A 193 10.54 10.08 1.62
CA ILE A 193 9.75 10.03 2.85
C ILE A 193 9.02 8.70 2.85
N MET A 194 9.08 7.98 3.96
CA MET A 194 8.22 6.84 4.21
C MET A 194 7.21 7.19 5.30
N TYR A 195 5.93 7.19 4.94
CA TYR A 195 4.81 7.19 5.87
C TYR A 195 4.57 5.76 6.32
N TYR A 196 4.44 5.51 7.62
CA TYR A 196 4.28 4.15 8.14
C TYR A 196 3.40 4.16 9.39
N SER A 197 2.86 2.99 9.74
CA SER A 197 1.94 2.82 10.87
C SER A 197 0.83 3.88 10.87
N GLY A 198 0.30 4.15 9.68
CA GLY A 198 -0.74 5.13 9.38
C GLY A 198 -0.30 6.60 9.39
N LYS A 199 0.51 7.04 10.37
CA LYS A 199 0.79 8.48 10.60
C LYS A 199 2.24 8.85 10.92
N GLN A 200 3.12 7.87 11.11
CA GLN A 200 4.52 8.13 11.46
C GLN A 200 5.34 8.45 10.21
N ILE A 201 6.41 9.23 10.37
CA ILE A 201 7.23 9.69 9.25
C ILE A 201 8.71 9.34 9.49
N THR A 202 9.30 8.64 8.52
CA THR A 202 10.75 8.47 8.40
C THR A 202 11.23 9.06 7.08
N SER A 203 12.53 9.33 6.95
CA SER A 203 13.11 9.82 5.69
C SER A 203 14.52 9.30 5.44
N ALA A 204 14.89 9.26 4.17
CA ALA A 204 16.20 8.85 3.69
C ALA A 204 16.60 9.69 2.47
N LYS A 205 17.90 9.85 2.20
CA LYS A 205 18.35 10.57 0.99
C LYS A 205 18.23 9.72 -0.27
N LYS A 206 18.41 8.40 -0.15
CA LYS A 206 18.26 7.43 -1.23
C LYS A 206 17.38 6.26 -0.79
N LEU A 207 16.78 5.57 -1.75
CA LEU A 207 16.02 4.34 -1.48
C LEU A 207 16.88 3.22 -0.89
N THR A 208 18.20 3.29 -1.10
CA THR A 208 19.20 2.33 -0.58
C THR A 208 19.73 2.69 0.80
N ASP A 209 19.39 3.85 1.36
CA ASP A 209 19.84 4.25 2.70
C ASP A 209 18.90 3.68 3.78
N ILE A 210 19.29 3.80 5.05
CA ILE A 210 18.38 3.56 6.17
C ILE A 210 17.44 4.77 6.29
N PHE A 211 16.15 4.49 6.49
CA PHE A 211 15.13 5.49 6.80
C PHE A 211 15.16 5.79 8.29
N HIS A 212 15.36 7.07 8.61
CA HIS A 212 15.45 7.57 9.98
C HIS A 212 14.17 8.27 10.40
N HIS A 213 13.74 8.04 11.63
CA HIS A 213 12.55 8.66 12.19
C HIS A 213 12.73 10.18 12.29
N THR A 214 11.73 10.93 11.81
CA THR A 214 11.81 12.40 11.77
C THR A 214 11.34 13.05 13.07
N GLY A 215 10.55 12.34 13.88
CA GLY A 215 9.82 12.89 15.02
C GLY A 215 8.49 13.56 14.64
N ASP A 216 8.24 13.79 13.35
CA ASP A 216 6.99 14.35 12.83
C ASP A 216 5.93 13.26 12.66
N ILE A 217 4.66 13.64 12.80
CA ILE A 217 3.50 12.79 12.51
C ILE A 217 2.51 13.52 11.62
N VAL A 218 1.81 12.76 10.78
CA VAL A 218 0.65 13.27 10.05
C VAL A 218 -0.49 13.50 11.03
N PRO A 219 -1.01 14.73 11.12
CA PRO A 219 -2.16 15.04 11.96
C PRO A 219 -3.40 14.48 11.24
N PHE A 220 -4.14 13.62 11.93
CA PHE A 220 -5.45 13.15 11.48
C PHE A 220 -6.49 13.51 12.53
N LEU A 221 -7.69 13.86 12.08
CA LEU A 221 -8.77 14.29 12.95
C LEU A 221 -9.05 13.27 14.05
N THR A 222 -9.16 13.80 15.27
CA THR A 222 -9.83 13.12 16.37
C THR A 222 -11.33 13.08 16.09
N TYR A 223 -11.98 11.93 16.24
CA TYR A 223 -13.44 11.84 16.19
C TYR A 223 -14.03 12.12 17.57
N ASP A 224 -14.85 13.17 17.70
CA ASP A 224 -15.41 13.63 18.98
C ASP A 224 -14.36 13.86 20.08
N GLY A 225 -13.17 14.34 19.68
CA GLY A 225 -12.04 14.55 20.59
C GLY A 225 -11.26 13.28 20.97
N VAL A 226 -11.62 12.12 20.41
CA VAL A 226 -10.88 10.86 20.55
C VAL A 226 -9.91 10.68 19.38
N PRO A 227 -8.60 10.55 19.62
CA PRO A 227 -7.63 10.22 18.57
C PRO A 227 -8.03 8.97 17.80
N MET A 228 -7.96 9.07 16.46
CA MET A 228 -8.14 7.92 15.58
C MET A 228 -6.87 7.08 15.60
N ASP A 229 -7.02 5.78 15.84
CA ASP A 229 -5.97 4.82 15.54
C ASP A 229 -6.03 4.53 14.05
N VAL A 230 -4.90 4.68 13.38
CA VAL A 230 -4.79 4.56 11.93
C VAL A 230 -3.67 3.59 11.54
N GLU A 231 -3.86 2.92 10.41
CA GLU A 231 -2.92 2.03 9.76
C GLU A 231 -3.00 2.21 8.24
N GLY A 232 -2.19 1.51 7.47
CA GLY A 232 -2.37 1.46 6.02
C GLY A 232 -2.28 2.79 5.29
N SER A 233 -1.25 3.60 5.59
CA SER A 233 -1.07 4.89 4.94
C SER A 233 -0.79 4.73 3.44
N ASN A 234 -1.43 5.58 2.63
CA ASN A 234 -1.03 5.83 1.25
C ASN A 234 -0.92 7.34 0.96
N ILE A 235 -0.08 7.73 0.02
CA ILE A 235 0.09 9.11 -0.44
C ILE A 235 0.02 9.22 -1.96
N TYR A 236 -0.73 10.20 -2.46
CA TYR A 236 -0.83 10.50 -3.88
C TYR A 236 -0.96 12.00 -4.15
N GLN A 237 -0.47 12.43 -5.31
CA GLN A 237 -0.54 13.84 -5.73
C GLN A 237 -1.91 14.18 -6.32
N ILE A 238 -2.42 15.39 -6.09
CA ILE A 238 -3.59 15.90 -6.82
C ILE A 238 -3.18 16.31 -8.23
N ILE A 239 -3.91 15.81 -9.23
CA ILE A 239 -3.67 16.06 -10.65
C ILE A 239 -3.72 17.57 -10.93
N GLY A 240 -2.62 18.11 -11.46
CA GLY A 240 -2.51 19.53 -11.81
C GLY A 240 -2.14 20.45 -10.65
N GLU A 241 -1.92 19.91 -9.44
CA GLU A 241 -1.57 20.69 -8.25
C GLU A 241 -0.25 20.21 -7.62
N ASN A 242 0.47 21.14 -6.98
CA ASN A 242 1.57 20.82 -6.06
C ASN A 242 0.99 20.55 -4.67
N LYS A 243 0.11 19.54 -4.59
CA LYS A 243 -0.59 19.13 -3.39
C LYS A 243 -0.67 17.62 -3.37
N TRP A 244 -0.50 17.04 -2.18
CA TRP A 244 -0.58 15.61 -1.94
C TRP A 244 -1.61 15.32 -0.88
N ILE A 245 -2.26 14.18 -1.03
CA ILE A 245 -3.19 13.61 -0.07
C ILE A 245 -2.53 12.42 0.57
N ILE A 246 -2.50 12.42 1.89
CA ILE A 246 -2.16 11.25 2.69
C ILE A 246 -3.46 10.71 3.25
N ALA A 247 -3.71 9.43 3.00
CA ALA A 247 -4.89 8.73 3.45
C ALA A 247 -4.50 7.53 4.30
N ALA A 248 -5.28 7.20 5.32
CA ALA A 248 -5.03 6.05 6.19
C ALA A 248 -6.34 5.38 6.63
N ASP A 249 -6.30 4.07 6.86
CA ASP A 249 -7.40 3.26 7.37
C ASP A 249 -7.53 3.46 8.89
N GLY A 250 -8.70 3.86 9.38
CA GLY A 250 -8.89 4.31 10.77
C GLY A 250 -9.96 3.58 11.59
N THR A 251 -9.77 3.57 12.92
CA THR A 251 -10.71 3.09 13.96
C THR A 251 -10.93 4.19 15.03
N PRO A 252 -12.03 4.26 15.84
CA PRO A 252 -13.01 3.22 16.19
C PRO A 252 -14.49 3.61 15.90
N PHE A 253 -15.41 2.69 16.19
CA PHE A 253 -16.90 2.75 16.06
C PHE A 253 -17.50 2.28 14.73
N ASN A 254 -18.34 1.23 14.82
CA ASN A 254 -19.32 0.75 13.82
C ASN A 254 -18.85 0.70 12.36
N GLY A 255 -17.57 0.40 12.20
CA GLY A 255 -16.90 0.26 10.94
C GLY A 255 -16.54 1.61 10.34
N ARG A 256 -15.35 1.61 9.73
CA ARG A 256 -15.27 1.99 8.33
C ARG A 256 -15.12 3.51 8.08
N ARG A 257 -13.97 4.08 8.48
CA ARG A 257 -13.57 5.45 8.10
C ARG A 257 -12.12 5.52 7.66
N TYR A 258 -11.90 6.27 6.60
CA TYR A 258 -10.59 6.69 6.12
C TYR A 258 -10.28 8.07 6.72
N ALA A 259 -9.05 8.26 7.20
CA ALA A 259 -8.53 9.57 7.59
C ALA A 259 -7.76 10.14 6.41
N MET A 260 -7.94 11.44 6.12
CA MET A 260 -7.21 12.11 5.05
C MET A 260 -6.63 13.43 5.55
N ALA A 261 -5.43 13.75 5.08
CA ALA A 261 -4.75 15.02 5.28
C ALA A 261 -4.12 15.45 3.96
N GLU A 262 -3.93 16.75 3.78
CA GLU A 262 -3.23 17.29 2.61
C GLU A 262 -1.95 18.02 3.01
N THR A 263 -0.97 17.99 2.11
CA THR A 263 0.27 18.76 2.23
C THR A 263 0.65 19.37 0.88
N THR A 264 1.40 20.47 0.91
CA THR A 264 1.98 21.09 -0.28
C THR A 264 3.51 21.19 -0.21
N ASP A 265 4.11 20.79 0.92
CA ASP A 265 5.54 20.98 1.21
C ASP A 265 6.19 19.82 1.99
N PHE A 266 5.42 18.77 2.34
CA PHE A 266 5.83 17.62 3.16
C PHE A 266 6.35 17.97 4.57
N LYS A 267 6.04 19.18 5.05
CA LYS A 267 6.42 19.67 6.39
C LYS A 267 5.19 20.06 7.19
N SER A 268 4.24 20.70 6.53
CA SER A 268 2.97 21.11 7.11
C SER A 268 1.85 20.26 6.51
N TYR A 269 0.96 19.81 7.37
CA TYR A 269 -0.18 18.97 6.99
C TYR A 269 -1.46 19.63 7.48
N ARG A 270 -2.46 19.67 6.62
CA ARG A 270 -3.82 20.10 6.96
C ARG A 270 -4.72 18.88 6.95
N GLU A 271 -5.32 18.59 8.10
CA GLU A 271 -6.31 17.53 8.21
C GLU A 271 -7.54 17.87 7.34
N LEU A 272 -8.14 16.86 6.71
CA LEU A 272 -9.41 17.00 6.01
C LEU A 272 -10.56 16.57 6.93
N SER A 273 -11.61 17.37 6.97
CA SER A 273 -12.86 17.05 7.66
C SER A 273 -13.73 16.07 6.87
N GLN A 274 -14.67 15.40 7.55
CA GLN A 274 -15.55 14.40 6.93
C GLN A 274 -16.41 14.95 5.78
N GLY A 275 -16.59 16.27 5.68
CA GLY A 275 -17.32 16.89 4.56
C GLY A 275 -16.47 17.21 3.35
N GLU A 276 -15.14 17.06 3.44
CA GLU A 276 -14.19 17.42 2.37
C GLU A 276 -13.83 16.23 1.46
N PHE A 277 -14.21 15.01 1.86
CA PHE A 277 -13.97 13.78 1.10
C PHE A 277 -15.09 12.77 1.37
N SER A 278 -15.29 11.81 0.47
CA SER A 278 -16.34 10.80 0.64
C SER A 278 -16.02 9.46 -0.01
N PHE A 279 -16.57 8.40 0.58
CA PHE A 279 -16.56 7.04 0.05
C PHE A 279 -17.98 6.50 0.08
N ASP A 280 -18.51 5.99 -1.04
CA ASP A 280 -19.83 5.31 -1.09
C ASP A 280 -19.78 3.83 -0.66
N PHE A 281 -18.63 3.42 -0.15
CA PHE A 281 -18.26 2.08 0.26
C PHE A 281 -17.48 2.18 1.56
N THR A 282 -16.85 1.08 1.96
CA THR A 282 -15.76 1.27 2.92
C THR A 282 -14.53 0.44 2.64
N PRO A 283 -13.45 1.14 2.24
CA PRO A 283 -12.15 0.52 2.13
C PRO A 283 -11.56 0.18 3.49
N ARG A 284 -10.73 -0.84 3.48
CA ARG A 284 -9.60 -1.01 4.39
C ARG A 284 -8.32 -0.59 3.67
N HIS A 285 -7.15 -0.79 4.28
CA HIS A 285 -5.84 -0.53 3.68
C HIS A 285 -5.77 -0.93 2.18
N GLY A 286 -5.29 0.00 1.37
CA GLY A 286 -5.04 -0.18 -0.05
C GLY A 286 -4.29 1.03 -0.61
N TYR A 287 -4.24 1.16 -1.93
CA TYR A 287 -3.39 2.14 -2.60
C TYR A 287 -4.07 2.85 -3.78
N VAL A 288 -3.75 4.14 -3.94
CA VAL A 288 -4.32 5.01 -4.99
C VAL A 288 -3.26 5.32 -6.05
N ILE A 289 -3.60 5.11 -7.32
CA ILE A 289 -2.78 5.53 -8.47
C ILE A 289 -3.54 6.47 -9.40
N HIS A 290 -2.78 7.26 -10.15
CA HIS A 290 -3.33 8.00 -11.28
C HIS A 290 -3.56 7.09 -12.49
N ILE A 291 -4.67 7.32 -13.19
CA ILE A 291 -5.02 6.63 -14.43
C ILE A 291 -5.41 7.63 -15.53
N SER A 292 -5.35 7.20 -16.78
CA SER A 292 -5.83 7.99 -17.93
C SER A 292 -7.35 7.92 -18.05
N ASP A 293 -7.92 8.82 -18.87
CA ASP A 293 -9.35 8.76 -19.21
C ASP A 293 -9.71 7.44 -19.90
N GLU A 294 -8.88 6.96 -20.83
CA GLU A 294 -9.13 5.68 -21.52
C GLU A 294 -9.10 4.49 -20.56
N GLU A 295 -8.23 4.52 -19.56
CA GLU A 295 -8.14 3.48 -18.53
C GLU A 295 -9.35 3.52 -17.60
N LYS A 296 -9.77 4.72 -17.18
CA LYS A 296 -10.99 4.94 -16.40
C LYS A 296 -12.22 4.40 -17.15
N GLU A 297 -12.43 4.83 -18.39
CA GLU A 297 -13.56 4.39 -19.20
C GLU A 297 -13.57 2.87 -19.41
N ARG A 298 -12.39 2.27 -19.64
CA ARG A 298 -12.25 0.83 -19.80
C ARG A 298 -12.64 0.09 -18.52
N LEU A 299 -12.18 0.54 -17.37
CA LEU A 299 -12.51 -0.03 -16.06
C LEU A 299 -14.00 0.11 -15.74
N GLU A 300 -14.56 1.31 -15.93
CA GLU A 300 -15.99 1.53 -15.75
C GLU A 300 -16.82 0.64 -16.65
N LYS A 301 -16.48 0.52 -17.94
CA LYS A 301 -17.20 -0.37 -18.86
C LYS A 301 -17.14 -1.83 -18.45
N ALA A 302 -16.02 -2.29 -17.90
CA ALA A 302 -15.84 -3.68 -17.49
C ALA A 302 -16.68 -4.04 -16.25
N PHE A 303 -16.80 -3.10 -15.30
CA PHE A 303 -17.34 -3.38 -13.97
C PHE A 303 -18.68 -2.68 -13.65
N SER A 304 -19.16 -1.75 -14.48
CA SER A 304 -20.44 -1.02 -14.30
C SER A 304 -21.71 -1.84 -14.56
N LYS A 305 -21.64 -3.17 -14.64
CA LYS A 305 -22.85 -4.00 -14.82
C LYS A 305 -23.63 -4.11 -13.50
N GLY A 306 -24.51 -3.13 -13.27
CA GLY A 306 -25.51 -3.16 -12.20
C GLY A 306 -25.83 -1.78 -11.64
N ARG A 307 -26.31 -0.84 -12.47
CA ARG A 307 -27.13 0.28 -12.00
C ARG A 307 -28.60 -0.07 -12.16
#